data_AF-A0A086AKX8-F1
#
_entry.id   AF-A0A086AKX8-F1
#
_cell.length_a   1.000
_cell.length_b   1.000
_cell.length_c   1.000
_cell.angle_alpha   90.00
_cell.angle_beta   90.00
_cell.angle_gamma   90.00
#
_symmetry.space_group_name_H-M   'P 1'
#
loop_
_entity.id
_entity.type
_entity.pdbx_description
1 polymer ?
#
loop_
_entity_poly.entity_id
_entity_poly.type
_entity_poly.pdbx_seq_one_letter_code
_entity_poly.pdbx_strand_id
1 'polypeptide(L)'
;MIKGNTTTAFKFVKFRVSNFSFDEPEKENDGYDIKFSPKGKYNENEGSYELTVNFKAYDKQNSKKLIINVNSVSHFKFEKPCKFDQLPSHFFTNSIPIIFPYLRAFVSTLTLQANSRILMLGLINFTNMAEPLKENTEIINN
;
A
#
# COMPACT_ATOMS: atom_id res chain seq x y z
N MET A 1 29.16 11.39 25.25
CA MET A 1 29.02 10.24 24.33
C MET A 1 27.57 10.23 23.83
N ILE A 2 27.31 10.76 22.65
CA ILE A 2 25.97 10.77 22.05
C ILE A 2 25.75 9.36 21.49
N LYS A 3 24.84 8.59 22.08
CA LYS A 3 24.39 7.31 21.50
C LYS A 3 23.73 7.64 20.18
N GLY A 4 24.42 7.40 19.06
CA GLY A 4 23.80 7.45 17.74
C GLY A 4 22.67 6.43 17.72
N ASN A 5 21.43 6.89 17.53
CA ASN A 5 20.29 6.01 17.27
C ASN A 5 20.64 5.18 16.04
N THR A 6 20.91 3.89 16.22
CA THR A 6 21.10 2.96 15.10
C THR A 6 19.78 2.82 14.37
N THR A 7 19.63 3.64 13.34
CA THR A 7 18.47 3.61 12.45
C THR A 7 18.59 2.37 11.60
N THR A 8 17.77 1.34 11.86
CA THR A 8 17.76 0.13 11.03
C THR A 8 17.32 0.51 9.62
N ALA A 9 18.23 0.38 8.65
CA ALA A 9 17.88 0.62 7.25
C ALA A 9 17.04 -0.56 6.70
N PHE A 10 16.20 -0.25 5.72
CA PHE A 10 15.37 -1.22 5.01
C PHE A 10 15.45 -0.99 3.51
N LYS A 11 15.19 -2.05 2.74
CA LYS A 11 15.10 -1.99 1.29
C LYS A 11 13.77 -2.52 0.79
N PHE A 12 13.25 -1.88 -0.24
CA PHE A 12 12.18 -2.43 -1.06
C PHE A 12 12.74 -3.56 -1.93
N VAL A 13 12.04 -4.70 -1.96
CA VAL A 13 12.49 -5.91 -2.66
C VAL A 13 11.66 -6.17 -3.91
N LYS A 14 10.32 -6.21 -3.78
CA LYS A 14 9.42 -6.49 -4.90
C LYS A 14 8.02 -5.94 -4.63
N PHE A 15 7.29 -5.66 -5.70
CA PHE A 15 5.88 -5.30 -5.72
C PHE A 15 5.15 -6.22 -6.69
N ARG A 16 3.91 -6.61 -6.35
CA ARG A 16 2.99 -7.28 -7.27
C ARG A 16 1.54 -6.94 -6.93
N VAL A 17 0.67 -7.05 -7.91
CA VAL A 17 -0.78 -7.11 -7.70
C VAL A 17 -1.16 -8.58 -7.53
N SER A 18 -1.78 -8.94 -6.41
CA SER A 18 -2.21 -10.31 -6.13
C SER A 18 -3.63 -10.60 -6.60
N ASN A 19 -4.50 -9.60 -6.59
CA ASN A 19 -5.87 -9.69 -7.07
C ASN A 19 -6.38 -8.31 -7.48
N PHE A 20 -7.24 -8.24 -8.49
CA PHE A 20 -7.94 -7.02 -8.84
C PHE A 20 -9.33 -7.30 -9.42
N SER A 21 -10.23 -6.32 -9.32
CA SER A 21 -11.48 -6.26 -10.07
C SER A 21 -11.67 -4.84 -10.63
N PHE A 22 -12.32 -4.77 -11.78
CA PHE A 22 -12.70 -3.53 -12.44
C PHE A 22 -14.10 -3.71 -13.03
N ASP A 23 -15.00 -2.81 -12.65
CA ASP A 23 -16.34 -2.71 -13.21
C ASP A 23 -16.48 -1.35 -13.90
N GLU A 24 -16.75 -1.36 -15.20
CA GLU A 24 -16.87 -0.12 -15.96
C GLU A 24 -18.03 0.73 -15.43
N PRO A 25 -17.81 2.03 -15.15
CA PRO A 25 -18.88 2.91 -14.73
C PRO A 25 -19.91 3.11 -15.86
N GLU A 26 -21.20 3.04 -15.52
CA GLU A 26 -22.32 3.15 -16.48
C GLU A 26 -22.49 4.56 -17.06
N LYS A 27 -21.90 5.58 -16.42
CA LYS A 27 -21.97 6.97 -16.81
C LYS A 27 -20.59 7.59 -16.69
N GLU A 28 -20.37 8.68 -17.43
CA GLU A 28 -19.21 9.54 -17.18
C GLU A 28 -19.22 9.98 -15.71
N ASN A 29 -18.19 9.58 -14.97
CA ASN A 29 -18.12 9.84 -13.54
C ASN A 29 -17.31 11.12 -13.25
N ASP A 30 -17.85 11.98 -12.39
CA ASP A 30 -17.21 13.24 -11.94
C ASP A 30 -16.09 13.02 -10.92
N GLY A 31 -15.80 11.77 -10.57
CA GLY A 31 -14.65 11.40 -9.75
C GLY A 31 -14.84 10.07 -9.03
N TYR A 32 -13.87 9.72 -8.21
CA TYR A 32 -13.91 8.50 -7.41
C TYR A 32 -13.59 8.81 -5.95
N ASP A 33 -14.34 8.17 -5.06
CA ASP A 33 -13.99 8.12 -3.64
C ASP A 33 -12.98 7.00 -3.42
N ILE A 34 -11.77 7.35 -3.04
CA ILE A 34 -10.64 6.43 -2.92
C ILE A 34 -10.43 6.05 -1.46
N LYS A 35 -10.20 4.76 -1.21
CA LYS A 35 -9.83 4.22 0.11
C LYS A 35 -8.60 3.32 0.01
N PHE A 36 -7.74 3.40 1.03
CA PHE A 36 -6.60 2.51 1.23
C PHE A 36 -6.77 1.78 2.55
N SER A 37 -6.49 0.48 2.56
CA SER A 37 -6.49 -0.34 3.77
C SER A 37 -5.20 -1.14 3.82
N PRO A 38 -4.16 -0.59 4.47
CA PRO A 38 -2.85 -1.22 4.56
C PRO A 38 -2.81 -2.26 5.70
N LYS A 39 -2.08 -3.35 5.50
CA LYS A 39 -1.84 -4.42 6.48
C LYS A 39 -0.41 -4.95 6.35
N GLY A 40 0.13 -5.44 7.46
CA GLY A 40 1.50 -5.94 7.53
C GLY A 40 1.59 -7.39 7.98
N LYS A 41 2.62 -8.09 7.52
CA LYS A 41 3.13 -9.29 8.18
C LYS A 41 4.64 -9.15 8.36
N TYR A 42 5.10 -9.25 9.60
CA TYR A 42 6.52 -9.12 9.93
C TYR A 42 7.09 -10.43 10.47
N ASN A 43 8.15 -10.93 9.84
CA ASN A 43 8.92 -12.05 10.34
C ASN A 43 10.18 -11.51 11.05
N GLU A 44 10.21 -11.64 12.38
CA GLU A 44 11.32 -11.16 13.22
C GLU A 44 12.60 -11.96 13.03
N ASN A 45 12.50 -13.25 12.69
CA ASN A 45 13.67 -14.12 12.48
C ASN A 45 14.40 -13.74 11.19
N GLU A 46 13.63 -13.45 10.14
CA GLU A 46 14.17 -13.09 8.85
C GLU A 46 14.42 -11.57 8.71
N GLY A 47 13.78 -10.73 9.52
CA GLY A 47 13.78 -9.29 9.28
C GLY A 47 13.09 -8.94 7.95
N SER A 48 12.04 -9.66 7.59
CA SER A 48 11.28 -9.43 6.35
C SER A 48 9.87 -8.95 6.66
N TYR A 49 9.38 -8.01 5.86
CA TYR A 49 8.05 -7.44 6.01
C TYR A 49 7.28 -7.55 4.71
N GLU A 50 6.09 -8.12 4.77
CA GLU A 50 5.11 -8.14 3.70
C GLU A 50 4.06 -7.06 3.96
N LEU A 51 4.01 -6.04 3.09
CA LEU A 51 3.00 -4.99 3.08
C LEU A 51 1.92 -5.37 2.08
N THR A 52 0.69 -5.52 2.55
CA THR A 52 -0.50 -5.61 1.71
C THR A 52 -1.25 -4.29 1.73
N VAL A 53 -1.54 -3.72 0.57
CA VAL A 53 -2.42 -2.54 0.46
C VAL A 53 -3.62 -2.90 -0.40
N ASN A 54 -4.79 -2.87 0.21
CA ASN A 54 -6.06 -2.92 -0.51
C ASN A 54 -6.48 -1.51 -0.90
N PHE A 55 -6.52 -1.24 -2.20
CA PHE A 55 -7.02 -0.01 -2.79
C PHE A 55 -8.43 -0.23 -3.31
N LYS A 56 -9.33 0.70 -3.01
CA LYS A 56 -10.68 0.71 -3.54
C LYS A 56 -11.03 2.09 -4.08
N ALA A 57 -11.60 2.12 -5.27
CA ALA A 57 -12.22 3.30 -5.86
C ALA A 57 -13.73 3.06 -5.98
N TYR A 58 -14.51 3.93 -5.37
CA TYR A 58 -15.96 3.91 -5.43
C TYR A 58 -16.47 5.02 -6.33
N ASP A 59 -17.61 4.78 -6.96
CA ASP A 59 -18.34 5.82 -7.70
C ASP A 59 -18.74 6.95 -6.73
N LYS A 60 -18.40 8.20 -7.08
CA LYS A 60 -18.70 9.35 -6.23
C LYS A 60 -20.20 9.66 -6.15
N GLN A 61 -20.96 9.38 -7.20
CA GLN A 61 -22.42 9.56 -7.22
C GLN A 61 -23.15 8.38 -6.55
N ASN A 62 -22.53 7.19 -6.54
CA ASN A 62 -23.04 6.01 -5.84
C ASN A 62 -21.94 5.35 -5.01
N SER A 63 -21.75 5.81 -3.78
CA SER A 63 -20.68 5.36 -2.87
C SER A 63 -20.70 3.86 -2.52
N LYS A 64 -21.78 3.13 -2.86
CA LYS A 64 -21.86 1.67 -2.72
C LYS A 64 -21.31 0.92 -3.94
N LYS A 65 -21.22 1.57 -5.10
CA LYS A 65 -20.70 0.99 -6.34
C LYS A 65 -19.18 1.04 -6.31
N LEU A 66 -18.58 -0.12 -6.07
CA LEU A 66 -17.15 -0.33 -6.17
C LEU A 66 -16.78 -0.43 -7.66
N ILE A 67 -15.85 0.42 -8.11
CA ILE A 67 -15.42 0.49 -9.51
C ILE A 67 -14.10 -0.22 -9.71
N ILE A 68 -13.15 -0.01 -8.79
CA ILE A 68 -11.86 -0.70 -8.80
C ILE A 68 -11.56 -1.22 -7.42
N ASN A 69 -11.11 -2.46 -7.34
CA ASN A 69 -10.52 -3.03 -6.15
C ASN A 69 -9.19 -3.67 -6.53
N VAL A 70 -8.10 -3.30 -5.86
CA VAL A 70 -6.76 -3.82 -6.12
C VAL A 70 -6.13 -4.23 -4.80
N ASN A 71 -5.70 -5.49 -4.72
CA ASN A 71 -4.82 -5.97 -3.66
C ASN A 71 -3.40 -5.99 -4.19
N SER A 72 -2.56 -5.15 -3.61
CA SER A 72 -1.12 -5.14 -3.89
C SER A 72 -0.36 -5.73 -2.71
N VAL A 73 0.73 -6.43 -3.02
CA VAL A 73 1.64 -7.04 -2.05
C VAL A 73 3.05 -6.57 -2.37
N SER A 74 3.73 -6.05 -1.36
CA SER A 74 5.10 -5.58 -1.45
C SER A 74 5.95 -6.20 -0.36
N HIS A 75 7.21 -6.48 -0.67
CA HIS A 75 8.14 -7.04 0.30
C HIS A 75 9.26 -6.06 0.58
N PHE A 76 9.58 -5.93 1.86
CA PHE A 76 10.70 -5.17 2.39
C PHE A 76 11.62 -6.10 3.18
N LYS A 77 12.90 -5.76 3.22
CA LYS A 77 13.90 -6.46 4.02
C LYS A 77 14.67 -5.45 4.85
N PHE A 78 14.76 -5.70 6.14
CA PHE A 78 15.60 -4.94 7.05
C PHE A 78 17.03 -5.48 7.00
N GLU A 79 18.03 -4.60 7.13
CA GLU A 79 19.44 -5.01 7.10
C GLU A 79 19.78 -6.01 8.22
N LYS A 80 19.15 -5.83 9.38
CA LYS A 80 19.29 -6.71 10.54
C LYS A 80 17.91 -7.11 11.03
N PRO A 81 17.64 -8.41 11.26
CA PRO A 81 16.44 -8.84 11.95
C PRO A 81 16.36 -8.18 13.33
N CYS A 82 15.19 -7.66 13.67
CA CYS A 82 14.93 -7.03 14.97
C CYS A 82 13.49 -7.29 15.42
N LYS A 83 13.19 -6.95 16.67
CA LYS A 83 11.83 -7.07 17.20
C LYS A 83 10.90 -6.05 16.56
N PHE A 84 9.60 -6.36 16.49
CA PHE A 84 8.60 -5.50 15.85
C PHE A 84 8.55 -4.09 16.45
N ASP A 85 8.68 -3.98 17.77
CA ASP A 85 8.74 -2.72 18.51
C ASP A 85 10.00 -1.89 18.22
N GLN A 86 11.05 -2.54 17.72
CA GLN A 86 12.31 -1.92 17.29
C GLN A 86 12.29 -1.52 15.81
N LEU A 87 11.20 -1.80 15.07
CA LEU A 87 11.09 -1.33 13.70
C LEU A 87 11.08 0.20 13.68
N PRO A 88 11.85 0.81 12.76
CA PRO A 88 11.93 2.25 12.68
C PRO A 88 10.56 2.86 12.36
N SER A 89 10.14 3.88 13.10
CA SER A 89 8.85 4.57 12.86
C SER A 89 8.71 5.09 11.41
N HIS A 90 9.81 5.56 10.83
CA HIS A 90 9.84 6.06 9.46
C HIS A 90 9.60 4.96 8.40
N PHE A 91 9.70 3.67 8.74
CA PHE A 91 9.27 2.61 7.83
C PHE A 91 7.76 2.67 7.59
N PHE A 92 6.96 2.86 8.63
CA PHE A 92 5.51 2.91 8.53
C PHE A 92 5.03 4.15 7.78
N THR A 93 5.73 5.28 7.90
CA THR A 93 5.39 6.50 7.16
C THR A 93 5.80 6.45 5.69
N ASN A 94 6.85 5.70 5.35
CA ASN A 94 7.44 5.72 4.01
C ASN A 94 7.13 4.49 3.14
N SER A 95 6.79 3.35 3.74
CA SER A 95 6.56 2.09 3.01
C SER A 95 5.43 2.20 1.97
N ILE A 96 4.30 2.83 2.32
CA ILE A 96 3.19 3.06 1.40
C ILE A 96 3.56 4.07 0.29
N PRO A 97 4.13 5.26 0.60
CA PRO A 97 4.65 6.17 -0.42
C PRO A 97 5.64 5.53 -1.41
N ILE A 98 6.50 4.62 -0.96
CA ILE A 98 7.46 3.92 -1.83
C ILE A 98 6.74 3.04 -2.87
N ILE A 99 5.65 2.37 -2.47
CA ILE A 99 4.92 1.44 -3.37
C ILE A 99 3.82 2.13 -4.17
N PHE A 100 3.39 3.32 -3.75
CA PHE A 100 2.29 4.05 -4.37
C PHE A 100 2.48 4.32 -5.87
N PRO A 101 3.68 4.69 -6.38
CA PRO A 101 3.89 4.86 -7.83
C PRO A 101 3.55 3.61 -8.64
N TYR A 102 3.85 2.42 -8.13
CA TYR A 102 3.55 1.15 -8.80
C TYR A 102 2.05 0.87 -8.84
N LEU A 103 1.37 1.07 -7.70
CA LEU A 103 -0.08 0.93 -7.60
C LEU A 103 -0.81 1.94 -8.50
N ARG A 104 -0.35 3.19 -8.52
CA ARG A 104 -0.85 4.26 -9.39
C ARG A 104 -0.71 3.91 -10.86
N ALA A 105 0.48 3.49 -11.28
CA ALA A 105 0.73 3.08 -12.66
C ALA A 105 -0.16 1.90 -13.07
N PHE A 106 -0.35 0.94 -12.18
CA PHE A 106 -1.24 -0.20 -12.43
C PHE A 106 -2.68 0.25 -12.66
N VAL A 107 -3.27 1.06 -11.77
CA VAL A 107 -4.66 1.53 -11.89
C VAL A 107 -4.87 2.34 -13.17
N SER A 108 -3.94 3.23 -13.52
CA SER A 108 -4.04 4.02 -14.74
C SER A 108 -3.89 3.14 -16.00
N THR A 109 -3.02 2.14 -15.97
CA THR A 109 -2.85 1.19 -17.08
C THR A 109 -4.08 0.30 -17.22
N LEU A 110 -4.64 -0.20 -16.12
CA LEU A 110 -5.84 -1.05 -16.14
C LEU A 110 -7.02 -0.35 -16.84
N THR A 111 -7.29 0.89 -16.43
CA THR A 111 -8.40 1.68 -17.02
C THR A 111 -8.13 2.05 -18.46
N LEU A 112 -6.87 2.38 -18.81
CA LEU A 112 -6.46 2.62 -20.20
C LEU A 112 -6.65 1.36 -21.08
N GLN A 113 -6.19 0.20 -20.61
CA GLN A 113 -6.27 -1.06 -21.37
C GLN A 113 -7.71 -1.58 -21.51
N ALA A 114 -8.59 -1.25 -20.56
CA ALA A 114 -10.02 -1.50 -20.69
C ALA A 114 -10.72 -0.56 -21.69
N ASN A 115 -9.97 0.37 -22.32
CA ASN A 115 -10.50 1.42 -23.18
C ASN A 115 -11.58 2.27 -22.48
N SER A 116 -11.49 2.36 -21.15
CA SER A 116 -12.37 3.19 -20.33
C SER A 116 -11.66 4.51 -20.03
N ARG A 117 -12.37 5.44 -19.36
CA ARG A 117 -11.76 6.70 -18.94
C ARG A 117 -10.59 6.44 -17.98
N ILE A 118 -9.41 6.94 -18.33
CA ILE A 118 -8.19 6.72 -17.55
C ILE A 118 -8.37 7.28 -16.13
N LEU A 119 -8.22 6.42 -15.12
CA LEU A 119 -8.19 6.82 -13.73
C LEU A 119 -6.75 7.16 -13.33
N MET A 120 -6.48 8.46 -13.26
CA MET A 120 -5.20 9.00 -12.78
C MET A 120 -5.30 9.28 -11.29
N LEU A 121 -4.63 8.48 -10.45
CA LEU A 121 -4.51 8.81 -9.03
C LEU A 121 -3.66 10.08 -8.89
N GLY A 122 -4.15 11.05 -8.11
CA GLY A 122 -3.44 12.29 -7.84
C GLY A 122 -2.32 12.11 -6.79
N LEU A 123 -1.85 13.24 -6.28
CA LEU A 123 -1.03 13.24 -5.06
C LEU A 123 -1.92 12.87 -3.87
N ILE A 124 -1.46 11.92 -3.06
CA ILE A 124 -2.19 11.43 -1.88
C ILE A 124 -1.29 11.60 -0.67
N ASN A 125 -1.87 12.15 0.40
CA ASN A 125 -1.19 12.28 1.68
C ASN A 125 -1.38 10.97 2.48
N PHE A 126 -0.29 10.26 2.73
CA PHE A 126 -0.28 9.00 3.48
C PHE A 126 0.08 9.14 4.97
N THR A 127 0.24 10.37 5.49
CA THR A 127 0.66 10.61 6.87
C THR A 127 -0.19 9.85 7.89
N ASN A 128 -1.50 9.75 7.66
CA ASN A 128 -2.43 9.08 8.56
C ASN A 128 -2.51 7.55 8.37
N MET A 129 -1.68 6.95 7.50
CA MET A 129 -1.70 5.51 7.23
C MET A 129 -0.65 4.72 8.01
N ALA A 130 0.29 5.41 8.66
CA ALA A 130 1.36 4.77 9.43
C ALA A 130 0.80 4.03 10.67
N GLU A 131 -0.08 4.68 11.43
CA GLU A 131 -0.74 4.08 12.60
C GLU A 131 -1.61 2.88 12.21
N PRO A 132 -2.56 2.99 11.26
CA PRO A 132 -3.33 1.85 10.79
C PRO A 132 -2.46 0.69 10.30
N LEU A 133 -1.37 0.96 9.56
CA LEU A 133 -0.47 -0.09 9.10
C LEU A 133 0.19 -0.81 10.28
N LYS A 134 0.67 -0.05 11.27
CA LYS A 134 1.31 -0.62 12.46
C LYS A 134 0.33 -1.48 13.27
N GLU A 135 -0.88 -0.99 13.49
CA GLU A 135 -1.95 -1.72 14.21
C GLU A 135 -2.38 -2.99 13.47
N ASN A 136 -2.46 -2.93 12.14
CA ASN A 136 -2.82 -4.06 11.29
C ASN A 136 -1.60 -4.89 10.85
N THR A 137 -0.49 -4.84 11.60
CA THR A 137 0.66 -5.71 11.37
C THR A 137 0.62 -6.92 12.29
N GLU A 138 0.68 -8.11 11.69
CA GLU A 138 0.81 -9.37 12.41
C GLU A 138 2.29 -9.81 12.46
N ILE A 139 2.73 -10.27 13.64
CA ILE A 139 4.04 -10.91 13.78
C ILE A 139 3.89 -12.38 13.41
N ILE A 140 4.67 -12.86 12.45
CA ILE A 140 4.66 -14.24 11.97
C ILE A 140 5.96 -14.95 12.34
N ASN A 141 5.82 -16.19 12.82
CA ASN A 141 6.92 -17.09 13.09
C ASN A 141 6.85 -18.21 12.04
N ASN A 142 7.51 -18.01 10.90
CA ASN A 142 7.73 -19.10 9.94
C ASN A 142 9.05 -19.79 10.24
#